data_AF-A0A4D4JM06-F1
#
_entry.id   AF-A0A4D4JM06-F1
#
_cell.length_a   1.000
_cell.length_b   1.000
_cell.length_c   1.000
_cell.angle_alpha   90.00
_cell.angle_beta   90.00
_cell.angle_gamma   90.00
#
_symmetry.space_group_name_H-M   'P 1'
#
loop_
_entity.id
_entity.type
_entity.pdbx_description
1 polymer ?
#
loop_
_entity_poly.entity_id
_entity_poly.type
_entity_poly.pdbx_seq_one_letter_code
_entity_poly.pdbx_strand_id
1 'polypeptide(L)'
;MTEELIGASAALASLIGLSHWARAVPTRAWGDGTPGRTRAWAIALGTLVLQGMAAVAAAGPTAGVALIFAAWMALGWLLVLAMNLWPEAALRWAQRLGVLGGTGCVVALGWLLLQG
;
A
#
# COMPACT_ATOMS: atom_id res chain seq x y z
N MET A 1 1.20 20.33 -2.07
CA MET A 1 1.16 19.03 -2.78
C MET A 1 -0.20 18.93 -3.46
N THR A 2 -0.30 18.47 -4.71
CA THR A 2 -1.62 18.36 -5.39
C THR A 2 -2.40 17.15 -4.90
N GLU A 3 -3.73 17.23 -4.93
CA GLU A 3 -4.64 16.15 -4.49
C GLU A 3 -4.38 14.82 -5.22
N GLU A 4 -4.10 14.89 -6.53
CA GLU A 4 -3.73 13.73 -7.34
C GLU A 4 -2.46 13.03 -6.85
N LEU A 5 -1.45 13.81 -6.41
CA LEU A 5 -0.20 13.27 -5.89
C LEU A 5 -0.42 12.59 -4.53
N ILE A 6 -1.30 13.16 -3.70
CA ILE A 6 -1.69 12.55 -2.42
C ILE A 6 -2.42 11.24 -2.69
N GLY A 7 -3.39 11.22 -3.61
CA GLY A 7 -4.11 10.01 -4.02
C GLY A 7 -3.19 8.93 -4.59
N ALA A 8 -2.24 9.30 -5.46
CA ALA A 8 -1.26 8.36 -6.02
C ALA A 8 -0.31 7.81 -4.95
N SER A 9 0.17 8.66 -4.04
CA SER A 9 1.01 8.22 -2.91
C SER A 9 0.26 7.28 -1.97
N ALA A 10 -1.02 7.60 -1.69
CA ALA A 10 -1.92 6.74 -0.95
C ALA A 10 -2.04 5.41 -1.68
N ALA A 11 -2.43 5.38 -2.96
CA ALA A 11 -2.53 4.13 -3.73
C ALA A 11 -1.24 3.30 -3.66
N LEU A 12 -0.07 3.91 -3.88
CA LEU A 12 1.22 3.22 -3.81
C LEU A 12 1.51 2.63 -2.43
N ALA A 13 1.12 3.30 -1.33
CA ALA A 13 1.32 2.79 0.02
C ALA A 13 0.63 1.44 0.30
N SER A 14 -0.44 1.07 -0.44
CA SER A 14 -1.06 -0.26 -0.34
C SER A 14 -0.10 -1.39 -0.67
N LEU A 15 0.91 -1.14 -1.51
CA LEU A 15 1.89 -2.14 -1.90
C LEU A 15 2.72 -2.62 -0.71
N ILE A 16 2.87 -1.82 0.36
CA ILE A 16 3.53 -2.25 1.60
C ILE A 16 2.71 -3.38 2.26
N GLY A 17 1.41 -3.15 2.45
CA GLY A 17 0.50 -4.14 3.04
C GLY A 17 0.41 -5.41 2.19
N LEU A 18 0.23 -5.24 0.87
CA LEU A 18 0.14 -6.35 -0.09
C LEU A 18 1.43 -7.17 -0.15
N SER A 19 2.61 -6.54 -0.16
CA SER A 19 3.90 -7.24 -0.21
C SER A 19 4.26 -7.94 1.10
N HIS A 20 3.78 -7.46 2.25
CA HIS A 20 3.89 -8.16 3.52
C HIS A 20 2.92 -9.32 3.63
N TRP A 21 1.69 -9.15 3.16
CA TRP A 21 0.69 -10.20 3.14
C TRP A 21 1.09 -11.34 2.20
N ALA A 22 1.55 -11.02 0.98
CA ALA A 22 2.06 -12.01 0.04
C ALA A 22 3.17 -12.89 0.64
N ARG A 23 4.05 -12.32 1.50
CA ARG A 23 5.17 -13.05 2.14
C ARG A 23 4.72 -13.99 3.25
N ALA A 24 3.57 -13.70 3.85
CA ALA A 24 2.98 -14.46 4.94
C ALA A 24 2.04 -15.57 4.45
N VAL A 25 1.70 -15.59 3.15
CA VAL A 25 0.87 -16.62 2.55
C VAL A 25 1.78 -17.65 1.88
N PRO A 26 1.69 -18.94 2.24
CA PRO A 26 2.38 -19.99 1.52
C PRO A 26 1.79 -20.07 0.11
N THR A 27 2.56 -19.62 -0.86
CA THR A 27 2.23 -19.76 -2.29
C THR A 27 3.27 -20.66 -2.94
N ARG A 28 2.86 -21.41 -3.96
CA ARG A 28 3.73 -22.34 -4.70
C ARG A 28 5.01 -21.67 -5.21
N ALA A 29 4.97 -20.36 -5.44
CA ALA A 29 6.11 -19.56 -5.86
C ALA A 29 7.17 -19.36 -4.76
N TRP A 30 6.79 -19.32 -3.48
CA TRP A 30 7.68 -18.92 -2.37
C TRP A 30 7.89 -20.01 -1.30
N GLY A 31 7.27 -21.18 -1.45
CA GLY A 31 7.43 -22.31 -0.52
C GLY A 31 6.72 -22.07 0.81
N ASP A 32 7.33 -22.52 1.91
CA ASP A 32 6.84 -22.27 3.27
C ASP A 32 7.01 -20.78 3.59
N GLY A 33 5.93 -20.01 3.43
CA GLY A 33 5.92 -18.58 3.68
C GLY A 33 6.55 -18.21 5.03
N THR A 34 7.21 -17.06 5.11
CA THR A 34 7.95 -16.67 6.32
C THR A 34 7.03 -16.57 7.55
N PRO A 35 7.40 -17.14 8.70
CA PRO A 35 6.61 -17.03 9.92
C PRO A 35 6.54 -15.55 10.36
N GLY A 36 5.33 -14.98 10.32
CA GLY A 36 5.16 -13.55 10.59
C GLY A 36 3.76 -13.00 10.32
N ARG A 37 2.71 -13.83 10.32
CA ARG A 37 1.33 -13.43 9.97
C ARG A 37 0.83 -12.25 10.80
N THR A 38 1.09 -12.24 12.10
CA THR A 38 0.69 -11.13 13.00
C THR A 38 1.39 -9.81 12.64
N ARG A 39 2.67 -9.87 12.28
CA ARG A 39 3.44 -8.69 11.84
C ARG A 39 2.96 -8.20 10.47
N ALA A 40 2.64 -9.10 9.56
CA ALA A 40 2.06 -8.74 8.26
C ALA A 40 0.69 -8.05 8.43
N TRP A 41 -0.15 -8.53 9.34
CA TRP A 41 -1.41 -7.88 9.71
C TRP A 41 -1.23 -6.51 10.33
N ALA A 42 -0.31 -6.37 11.29
CA ALA A 42 -0.01 -5.08 11.91
C ALA A 42 0.45 -4.04 10.88
N ILE A 43 1.31 -4.46 9.93
CA ILE A 43 1.79 -3.59 8.85
C ILE A 43 0.65 -3.23 7.89
N ALA A 44 -0.17 -4.21 7.48
CA ALA A 44 -1.31 -3.96 6.60
C ALA A 44 -2.32 -2.98 7.22
N LEU A 45 -2.65 -3.17 8.50
CA LEU A 45 -3.52 -2.25 9.25
C LEU A 45 -2.90 -0.86 9.36
N GLY A 46 -1.62 -0.77 9.71
CA GLY A 46 -0.90 0.51 9.76
C GLY A 46 -0.91 1.25 8.42
N THR A 47 -0.72 0.52 7.32
CA THR A 47 -0.76 1.11 5.97
C THR A 47 -2.17 1.54 5.56
N LEU A 48 -3.20 0.78 5.94
CA LEU A 48 -4.60 1.14 5.69
C LEU A 48 -5.00 2.41 6.43
N VAL A 49 -4.58 2.53 7.70
CA VAL A 49 -4.84 3.74 8.50
C VAL A 49 -4.15 4.95 7.88
N LEU A 50 -2.87 4.81 7.51
CA LEU A 50 -2.11 5.89 6.87
C LEU A 50 -2.71 6.32 5.52
N GLN A 51 -3.06 5.36 4.66
CA GLN A 51 -3.75 5.60 3.39
C GLN A 51 -5.11 6.27 3.61
N GLY A 52 -5.87 5.78 4.59
CA GLY A 52 -7.18 6.30 4.96
C GLY A 52 -7.11 7.76 5.34
N MET A 53 -6.23 8.10 6.27
CA MET A 53 -6.05 9.48 6.72
C MET A 53 -5.65 10.40 5.56
N ALA A 54 -4.68 9.98 4.73
CA ALA A 54 -4.22 10.79 3.60
C ALA A 54 -5.28 10.96 2.51
N ALA A 55 -5.99 9.89 2.14
CA ALA A 55 -7.00 9.90 1.09
C ALA A 55 -8.27 10.66 1.50
N VAL A 56 -8.71 10.49 2.76
CA VAL A 56 -9.87 11.22 3.30
C VAL A 56 -9.55 12.71 3.45
N ALA A 57 -8.33 13.06 3.87
CA ALA A 57 -7.92 14.46 3.97
C ALA A 57 -7.81 15.15 2.60
N ALA A 58 -7.44 14.41 1.54
CA ALA A 58 -7.28 14.97 0.21
C ALA A 58 -8.58 15.02 -0.62
N ALA A 59 -9.43 14.00 -0.56
CA ALA A 59 -10.58 13.85 -1.46
C ALA A 59 -11.94 13.77 -0.73
N GLY A 60 -11.93 13.79 0.60
CA GLY A 60 -13.11 13.58 1.43
C GLY A 60 -13.42 12.09 1.70
N PRO A 61 -14.37 11.81 2.61
CA PRO A 61 -14.55 10.47 3.16
C PRO A 61 -14.98 9.42 2.13
N THR A 62 -15.94 9.73 1.27
CA THR A 62 -16.47 8.80 0.26
C THR A 62 -15.45 8.51 -0.84
N ALA A 63 -14.84 9.55 -1.42
CA ALA A 63 -13.85 9.39 -2.48
C ALA A 63 -12.56 8.73 -1.95
N GLY A 64 -12.13 9.07 -0.73
CA GLY A 64 -10.97 8.46 -0.09
C GLY A 64 -11.14 6.96 0.13
N VAL A 65 -12.30 6.52 0.65
CA VAL A 65 -12.59 5.09 0.84
C VAL A 65 -12.64 4.35 -0.50
N ALA A 66 -13.30 4.91 -1.51
CA ALA A 66 -13.36 4.31 -2.85
C ALA A 66 -11.95 4.14 -3.46
N LEU A 67 -11.08 5.13 -3.28
CA LEU A 67 -9.69 5.07 -3.76
C LEU A 67 -8.89 3.98 -3.08
N ILE A 68 -9.07 3.76 -1.78
CA ILE A 68 -8.40 2.68 -1.05
C ILE A 68 -8.86 1.32 -1.61
N PHE A 69 -10.16 1.09 -1.72
CA PHE A 69 -10.68 -0.17 -2.28
C PHE A 69 -10.19 -0.41 -3.70
N ALA A 70 -10.26 0.61 -4.55
CA ALA A 70 -9.78 0.53 -5.94
C ALA A 70 -8.27 0.23 -5.99
N ALA A 71 -7.46 0.91 -5.19
CA ALA A 71 -6.01 0.69 -5.13
C ALA A 71 -5.68 -0.72 -4.68
N TRP A 72 -6.31 -1.22 -3.61
CA TRP A 72 -6.08 -2.58 -3.11
C TRP A 72 -6.49 -3.65 -4.13
N MET A 73 -7.61 -3.47 -4.83
CA MET A 73 -8.04 -4.39 -5.88
C MET A 73 -7.12 -4.36 -7.09
N ALA A 74 -6.85 -3.17 -7.65
CA ALA A 74 -6.07 -3.02 -8.86
C ALA A 74 -4.59 -3.41 -8.63
N LEU A 75 -3.96 -2.90 -7.58
CA LEU A 75 -2.56 -3.21 -7.27
C LEU A 75 -2.41 -4.62 -6.69
N GLY A 76 -3.39 -5.13 -5.96
CA GLY A 76 -3.42 -6.53 -5.54
C GLY A 76 -3.46 -7.48 -6.74
N TRP A 77 -4.34 -7.21 -7.71
CA TRP A 77 -4.43 -7.96 -8.95
C TRP A 77 -3.13 -7.90 -9.77
N LEU A 78 -2.58 -6.70 -9.98
CA LEU A 78 -1.32 -6.50 -10.69
C LEU A 78 -0.14 -7.20 -9.99
N LEU A 79 -0.11 -7.17 -8.65
CA LEU A 79 0.93 -7.85 -7.89
C LEU A 79 0.84 -9.37 -8.08
N VAL A 80 -0.36 -9.94 -8.05
CA VAL A 80 -0.57 -11.37 -8.32
C VAL A 80 -0.12 -11.75 -9.73
N LEU A 81 -0.47 -10.95 -10.74
CA LEU A 81 0.02 -11.16 -12.12
C LEU A 81 1.54 -11.09 -12.19
N ALA A 82 2.14 -10.05 -11.60
CA ALA A 82 3.58 -9.85 -11.59
C ALA A 82 4.31 -10.99 -10.85
N MET A 83 3.73 -11.51 -9.77
CA MET A 83 4.28 -12.66 -9.04
C MET A 83 4.24 -13.96 -9.85
N ASN A 84 3.27 -14.13 -10.74
CA ASN A 84 3.22 -15.29 -11.65
C ASN A 84 4.30 -15.23 -12.73
N LEU A 85 4.73 -14.04 -13.16
CA LEU A 85 5.79 -13.88 -14.16
C LEU A 85 7.19 -13.81 -13.51
N TRP A 86 7.37 -12.97 -12.48
CA TRP A 86 8.66 -12.67 -11.84
C TRP A 86 8.54 -12.51 -10.32
N PRO A 87 8.48 -13.62 -9.55
CA PRO A 87 8.17 -13.61 -8.12
C PRO A 87 9.08 -12.69 -7.29
N GLU A 88 10.41 -12.82 -7.45
CA GLU A 88 11.36 -12.05 -6.63
C GLU A 88 11.49 -10.58 -7.07
N ALA A 89 11.39 -10.30 -8.38
CA ALA A 89 11.49 -8.94 -8.90
C ALA A 89 10.24 -8.13 -8.54
N ALA A 90 9.05 -8.72 -8.71
CA ALA A 90 7.78 -8.10 -8.36
C ALA A 90 7.74 -7.67 -6.90
N LEU A 91 8.21 -8.53 -5.99
CA LEU A 91 8.22 -8.23 -4.56
C LEU A 91 9.14 -7.07 -4.21
N ARG A 92 10.36 -7.04 -4.77
CA ARG A 92 11.34 -5.96 -4.53
C ARG A 92 10.82 -4.62 -5.02
N TRP A 93 10.23 -4.58 -6.21
CA TRP A 93 9.65 -3.35 -6.76
C TRP A 93 8.40 -2.91 -6.00
N ALA A 94 7.53 -3.84 -5.62
CA ALA A 94 6.35 -3.53 -4.80
C ALA A 94 6.74 -2.91 -3.46
N GLN A 95 7.78 -3.42 -2.79
CA GLN A 95 8.28 -2.82 -1.55
C GLN A 95 8.85 -1.42 -1.77
N ARG A 96 9.68 -1.21 -2.80
CA ARG A 96 10.27 0.11 -3.10
C ARG A 96 9.19 1.14 -3.41
N LEU A 97 8.24 0.79 -4.27
CA LEU A 97 7.11 1.66 -4.62
C LEU A 97 6.19 1.91 -3.42
N GLY A 98 5.97 0.89 -2.60
CA GLY A 98 5.23 1.00 -1.35
C GLY A 98 5.86 1.99 -0.39
N VAL A 99 7.16 1.89 -0.14
CA VAL A 99 7.90 2.82 0.74
C VAL A 99 7.82 4.25 0.20
N LEU A 100 8.00 4.44 -1.11
CA LEU A 100 7.85 5.76 -1.74
C LEU A 100 6.44 6.32 -1.51
N GLY A 101 5.40 5.53 -1.74
CA GLY A 101 4.01 5.91 -1.45
C GLY A 101 3.77 6.28 0.01
N GLY A 102 4.26 5.44 0.93
CA GLY A 102 4.15 5.67 2.37
C GLY A 102 4.86 6.96 2.82
N THR A 103 6.07 7.22 2.33
CA THR A 103 6.77 8.49 2.60
C THR A 103 5.99 9.68 2.04
N GLY A 104 5.39 9.54 0.85
CA GLY A 104 4.51 10.55 0.27
C GLY A 104 3.30 10.85 1.14
N CYS A 105 2.65 9.84 1.72
CA CYS A 105 1.53 10.03 2.65
C CYS A 105 1.94 10.75 3.94
N VAL A 106 3.10 10.40 4.52
CA VAL A 106 3.60 11.07 5.73
C VAL A 106 3.91 12.54 5.45
N VAL A 107 4.57 12.83 4.32
CA VAL A 107 4.85 14.21 3.89
C VAL A 107 3.54 14.97 3.60
N ALA A 108 2.55 14.33 2.97
CA ALA A 108 1.23 14.91 2.73
C ALA A 108 0.56 15.36 4.03
N LEU A 109 0.49 14.46 5.00
CA LEU A 109 -0.16 14.70 6.29
C LEU A 109 0.60 15.75 7.11
N GLY A 110 1.93 15.69 7.11
CA GLY A 110 2.75 16.73 7.75
C GLY A 110 2.54 18.11 7.12
N TRP A 111 2.42 18.17 5.80
CA TRP A 111 2.13 19.41 5.08
C TRP A 111 0.74 19.95 5.42
N LEU A 112 -0.29 19.10 5.44
CA LEU A 112 -1.66 19.48 5.83
C LEU A 112 -1.73 19.97 7.27
N LEU A 113 -1.00 19.34 8.20
CA LEU A 113 -0.92 19.76 9.60
C LEU A 113 -0.22 21.11 9.79
N LEU A 114 0.74 21.45 8.93
CA LEU A 114 1.43 22.75 8.96
C LEU A 114 0.60 23.88 8.33
N GLN A 115 -0.43 23.55 7.54
CA GLN A 115 -1.33 24.53 6.91
C GLN A 115 -2.59 24.82 7.72
N GLY A 116 -2.94 23.97 8.70
CA GLY A 116 -4.05 24.18 9.63
C GLY A 116 -3.63 24.95 10.87
#